data_AF-A0A7C4S4S1-F1
#
_entry.id   AF-A0A7C4S4S1-F1
#
_cell.length_a   1.000
_cell.length_b   1.000
_cell.length_c   1.000
_cell.angle_alpha   90.00
_cell.angle_beta   90.00
_cell.angle_gamma   90.00
#
_symmetry.space_group_name_H-M   'P 1'
#
loop_
_entity.id
_entity.type
_entity.pdbx_description
1 polymer ?
#
loop_
_entity_poly.entity_id
_entity_poly.type
_entity_poly.pdbx_seq_one_letter_code
_entity_poly.pdbx_strand_id
1 'polypeptide(L)'
;MHRIWHQLRRRPLKERIYQALKVLSTQHRKLQQLIARLQERDKELFNSCIMAKTWNDELHAVLYANELAELRKLIKTVMASSLAIEQVILRLETIEQLGDAMVQLGPVVKIIQGLKGQLTNIIPEVAIELDNVNKMLGSILIDIGEPRVTEVVASEEALKVLQEAEVVAEQRLKEKLPELPTPVIEKIPIATSAAATVGGDTLEEKLLDYIKRQGGELVVSKCAADLKVPPQDIRRVIEKLASEGKIRIA
;
A
#
# COMPACT_ATOMS: atom_id res chain seq x y z
N MET A 1 5.36 28.81 22.31
CA MET A 1 3.97 28.29 22.33
C MET A 1 3.64 27.42 23.55
N HIS A 2 4.60 26.89 24.32
CA HIS A 2 4.33 26.01 25.48
C HIS A 2 3.45 26.59 26.61
N ARG A 3 3.49 27.90 26.88
CA ARG A 3 2.67 28.51 27.96
C ARG A 3 1.17 28.48 27.68
N ILE A 4 0.75 28.40 26.41
CA ILE A 4 -0.66 28.51 26.00
C ILE A 4 -1.42 27.24 26.37
N TRP A 5 -0.81 26.07 26.19
CA TRP A 5 -1.42 24.77 26.48
C TRP A 5 -1.73 24.55 27.96
N HIS A 6 -0.86 25.02 28.86
CA HIS A 6 -1.10 24.90 30.30
C HIS A 6 -2.26 25.77 30.79
N GLN A 7 -2.46 26.94 30.18
CA GLN A 7 -3.57 27.84 30.51
C GLN A 7 -4.91 27.33 29.98
N LEU A 8 -4.89 26.56 28.88
CA LEU A 8 -6.07 25.98 28.25
C LEU A 8 -6.72 24.86 29.07
N ARG A 9 -6.01 24.28 30.05
CA ARG A 9 -6.54 23.17 30.86
C ARG A 9 -7.77 23.55 31.69
N ARG A 10 -7.93 24.83 32.04
CA ARG A 10 -9.10 25.34 32.80
C ARG A 10 -10.25 25.84 31.92
N ARG A 11 -10.12 25.75 30.59
CA ARG A 11 -11.13 26.23 29.65
C ARG A 11 -12.22 25.19 29.42
N PRO A 12 -13.44 25.62 29.02
CA PRO A 12 -14.50 24.73 28.61
C PRO A 12 -14.01 23.70 27.60
N LEU A 13 -14.57 22.49 27.67
CA LEU A 13 -14.23 21.38 26.80
C LEU A 13 -14.24 21.75 25.30
N LYS A 14 -15.30 22.45 24.87
CA LYS A 14 -15.47 22.91 23.48
C LYS A 14 -14.31 23.81 23.03
N GLU A 15 -13.88 24.75 23.89
CA GLU A 15 -12.71 25.61 23.61
C GLU A 15 -11.42 24.80 23.49
N ARG A 16 -11.25 23.77 24.33
CA ARG A 16 -10.07 22.88 24.26
C ARG A 16 -10.05 22.10 22.95
N ILE A 17 -11.17 21.50 22.54
CA ILE A 17 -11.28 20.75 21.27
C ILE A 17 -11.03 21.67 20.08
N TYR A 18 -11.62 22.87 20.08
CA TYR A 18 -11.38 23.89 19.04
C TYR A 18 -9.90 24.25 18.89
N GLN A 19 -9.18 24.39 20.01
CA GLN A 19 -7.74 24.68 19.98
C GLN A 19 -6.92 23.49 19.48
N ALA A 20 -7.32 22.26 19.84
CA ALA A 20 -6.72 21.04 19.27
C ALA A 20 -6.88 21.03 17.75
N LEU A 21 -8.09 21.28 17.24
CA LEU A 21 -8.39 21.36 15.81
C LEU A 21 -7.49 22.37 15.11
N LYS A 22 -7.41 23.61 15.61
CA LYS A 22 -6.58 24.67 15.03
C LYS A 22 -5.10 24.25 14.89
N VAL A 23 -4.56 23.60 15.91
CA VAL A 23 -3.16 23.14 15.87
C VAL A 23 -2.99 21.95 14.93
N LEU A 24 -3.90 20.98 14.96
CA LEU A 24 -3.87 19.83 14.06
C LEU A 24 -3.98 20.26 12.59
N SER A 25 -4.88 21.19 12.24
CA SER A 25 -4.98 21.75 10.88
C SER A 25 -3.68 22.45 10.45
N THR A 26 -3.02 23.15 11.38
CA THR A 26 -1.72 23.78 11.12
C THR A 26 -0.65 22.73 10.83
N GLN A 27 -0.59 21.66 11.62
CA GLN A 27 0.36 20.57 11.40
C GLN A 27 0.06 19.79 10.12
N HIS A 28 -1.21 19.51 9.82
CA HIS A 28 -1.61 18.88 8.56
C HIS A 28 -1.11 19.67 7.35
N ARG A 29 -1.31 21.00 7.34
CA ARG A 29 -0.80 21.87 6.27
C ARG A 29 0.74 21.82 6.14
N LYS A 30 1.47 21.76 7.25
CA LYS A 30 2.93 21.60 7.23
C LYS A 30 3.36 20.27 6.63
N LEU A 31 2.67 19.18 6.97
CA LEU A 31 2.92 17.87 6.35
C LEU A 31 2.63 17.90 4.85
N GLN A 32 1.55 18.53 4.41
CA GLN A 32 1.25 18.69 2.98
C GLN A 32 2.35 19.47 2.23
N GLN A 33 2.85 20.56 2.83
CA GLN A 33 3.99 21.30 2.28
C GLN A 33 5.26 20.45 2.21
N LEU A 34 5.52 19.63 3.22
CA LEU A 34 6.66 18.70 3.23
C LEU A 34 6.51 17.64 2.13
N ILE A 35 5.33 17.04 1.98
CA ILE A 35 5.04 16.05 0.92
C ILE A 35 5.34 16.64 -0.45
N ALA A 36 4.85 17.85 -0.74
CA ALA A 36 5.10 18.51 -2.02
C ALA A 36 6.59 18.73 -2.30
N ARG A 37 7.36 19.18 -1.30
CA ARG A 37 8.83 19.36 -1.43
C ARG A 37 9.55 18.05 -1.66
N LEU A 38 9.18 16.99 -0.94
CA LEU A 38 9.79 15.67 -1.09
C LEU A 38 9.46 15.05 -2.46
N GLN A 39 8.25 15.24 -2.97
CA GLN A 39 7.86 14.79 -4.30
C GLN A 39 8.63 15.51 -5.40
N GLU A 40 8.93 16.81 -5.23
CA GLU A 40 9.77 17.52 -6.19
C GLU A 40 11.21 16.99 -6.17
N ARG A 41 11.75 16.73 -4.98
CA ARG A 41 13.06 16.09 -4.79
C ARG A 41 13.12 14.67 -5.39
N ASP A 42 12.02 13.91 -5.34
CA ASP A 42 11.90 12.58 -5.98
C ASP A 42 12.12 12.69 -7.49
N LYS A 43 11.44 13.65 -8.13
CA LYS A 43 11.59 13.88 -9.59
C LYS A 43 13.01 14.28 -9.96
N GLU A 44 13.63 15.18 -9.18
CA GLU A 44 15.01 15.61 -9.41
C GLU A 44 15.99 14.42 -9.33
N LEU A 45 15.93 13.64 -8.25
CA LEU A 45 16.81 12.46 -8.07
C LEU A 45 16.55 11.40 -9.13
N PHE A 46 15.29 11.20 -9.53
CA PHE A 46 14.95 10.28 -10.59
C PHE A 46 15.55 10.71 -11.94
N ASN A 47 15.45 12.01 -12.28
CA ASN A 47 16.07 12.56 -13.48
C ASN A 47 17.61 12.44 -13.43
N SER A 48 18.24 12.74 -12.28
CA SER A 48 19.68 12.55 -12.10
C SER A 48 20.11 11.09 -12.26
N CYS A 49 19.30 10.14 -11.76
CA CYS A 49 19.52 8.71 -11.94
C CYS A 49 19.46 8.31 -13.43
N ILE A 50 18.46 8.80 -14.17
CA ILE A 50 18.36 8.58 -15.62
C ILE A 50 19.60 9.12 -16.34
N MET A 51 20.03 10.35 -16.02
CA MET A 51 21.21 10.95 -16.64
C MET A 51 22.50 10.19 -16.34
N ALA A 52 22.68 9.72 -15.11
CA ALA A 52 23.82 8.87 -14.76
C ALA A 52 23.79 7.55 -15.58
N LYS A 53 22.61 6.94 -15.73
CA LYS A 53 22.45 5.74 -16.57
C LYS A 53 22.73 5.99 -18.05
N THR A 54 22.30 7.12 -18.61
CA THR A 54 22.55 7.42 -20.03
C THR A 54 24.03 7.67 -20.31
N TRP A 55 24.78 8.18 -19.34
CA TRP A 55 26.22 8.42 -19.44
C TRP A 55 27.06 7.21 -19.03
N ASN A 56 26.40 6.07 -18.75
CA ASN A 56 27.02 4.83 -18.31
C ASN A 56 27.83 4.99 -16.99
N ASP A 57 27.44 5.95 -16.15
CA ASP A 57 27.97 6.18 -14.83
C ASP A 57 27.21 5.32 -13.80
N GLU A 58 27.61 4.06 -13.72
CA GLU A 58 26.91 3.06 -12.92
C GLU A 58 26.95 3.36 -11.42
N LEU A 59 28.06 3.90 -10.91
CA LEU A 59 28.23 4.20 -9.49
C LEU A 59 27.26 5.29 -9.03
N HIS A 60 27.18 6.42 -9.77
CA HIS A 60 26.24 7.49 -9.43
C HIS A 60 24.79 7.05 -9.65
N ALA A 61 24.51 6.23 -10.66
CA ALA A 61 23.16 5.72 -10.88
C ALA A 61 22.68 4.85 -9.71
N VAL A 62 23.52 3.96 -9.19
CA VAL A 62 23.20 3.14 -8.00
C VAL A 62 23.02 4.03 -6.76
N LEU A 63 23.89 5.04 -6.57
CA LEU A 63 23.77 5.99 -5.46
C LEU A 63 22.41 6.73 -5.49
N TYR A 64 22.05 7.32 -6.63
CA TYR A 64 20.78 8.03 -6.78
C TYR A 64 19.58 7.09 -6.61
N ALA A 65 19.66 5.86 -7.09
CA ALA A 65 18.59 4.87 -6.91
C ALA A 65 18.35 4.52 -5.43
N ASN A 66 19.43 4.35 -4.65
CA ASN A 66 19.33 4.09 -3.21
C ASN A 66 18.70 5.27 -2.45
N GLU A 67 19.18 6.48 -2.70
CA GLU A 67 18.62 7.70 -2.08
C GLU A 67 17.15 7.91 -2.46
N LEU A 68 16.80 7.65 -3.73
CA LEU A 68 15.42 7.72 -4.20
C LEU A 68 14.52 6.69 -3.50
N ALA A 69 15.00 5.48 -3.26
CA ALA A 69 14.26 4.44 -2.55
C ALA A 69 13.96 4.85 -1.09
N GLU A 70 14.97 5.40 -0.40
CA GLU A 70 14.78 5.91 0.98
C GLU A 70 13.86 7.13 1.02
N LEU A 71 14.02 8.08 0.07
CA LEU A 71 13.15 9.23 -0.05
C LEU A 71 11.69 8.82 -0.26
N ARG A 72 11.42 7.80 -1.08
CA ARG A 72 10.07 7.26 -1.31
C ARG A 72 9.47 6.62 -0.07
N LYS A 73 10.26 5.91 0.74
CA LYS A 73 9.80 5.37 2.04
C LYS A 73 9.41 6.51 2.98
N LEU A 74 10.20 7.57 3.01
CA LEU A 74 9.93 8.76 3.80
C LEU A 74 8.64 9.46 3.34
N ILE A 75 8.46 9.67 2.02
CA ILE A 75 7.22 10.24 1.45
C ILE A 75 6.00 9.42 1.88
N LYS A 76 6.03 8.09 1.74
CA LYS A 76 4.92 7.21 2.15
C LYS A 76 4.58 7.38 3.63
N THR A 77 5.58 7.47 4.49
CA THR A 77 5.40 7.64 5.94
C THR A 77 4.75 9.00 6.27
N VAL A 78 5.21 10.07 5.61
CA VAL A 78 4.65 11.42 5.79
C VAL A 78 3.21 11.51 5.26
N MET A 79 2.92 10.90 4.11
CA MET A 79 1.57 10.83 3.54
C MET A 79 0.60 10.08 4.46
N ALA A 80 0.99 8.90 4.96
CA ALA A 80 0.19 8.14 5.91
C ALA A 80 -0.08 8.95 7.19
N SER A 81 0.94 9.68 7.67
CA SER A 81 0.78 10.55 8.84
C SER A 81 -0.17 11.72 8.57
N SER A 82 -0.10 12.33 7.39
CA SER A 82 -0.98 13.43 6.98
C SER A 82 -2.45 13.00 6.98
N LEU A 83 -2.73 11.82 6.39
CA LEU A 83 -4.07 11.24 6.33
C LEU A 83 -4.62 10.91 7.73
N ALA A 84 -3.78 10.38 8.61
CA ALA A 84 -4.19 10.08 9.97
C ALA A 84 -4.48 11.35 10.79
N ILE A 85 -3.73 12.45 10.58
CA ILE A 85 -4.08 13.75 11.18
C ILE A 85 -5.42 14.25 10.64
N GLU A 86 -5.67 14.13 9.34
CA GLU A 86 -6.95 14.52 8.73
C GLU A 86 -8.12 13.72 9.31
N GLN A 87 -7.96 12.41 9.45
CA GLN A 87 -8.94 11.55 10.11
C GLN A 87 -9.23 12.00 11.55
N VAL A 88 -8.19 12.39 12.29
CA VAL A 88 -8.34 12.92 13.66
C VAL A 88 -9.08 14.25 13.68
N ILE A 89 -8.80 15.15 12.72
CA ILE A 89 -9.50 16.44 12.59
C ILE A 89 -11.00 16.19 12.39
N LEU A 90 -11.38 15.37 11.42
CA LEU A 90 -12.79 15.06 11.12
C LEU A 90 -13.53 14.48 12.34
N ARG A 91 -12.86 13.60 13.10
CA ARG A 91 -13.43 13.04 14.33
C ARG A 91 -13.62 14.10 15.41
N LEU A 92 -12.65 14.98 15.61
CA LEU A 92 -12.74 16.05 16.60
C LEU A 92 -13.79 17.11 16.22
N GLU A 93 -13.99 17.40 14.93
CA GLU A 93 -15.08 18.24 14.44
C GLU A 93 -16.45 17.62 14.76
N THR A 94 -16.60 16.32 14.53
CA THR A 94 -17.81 15.57 14.92
C THR A 94 -18.08 15.67 16.43
N ILE A 95 -17.04 15.50 17.26
CA ILE A 95 -17.16 15.60 18.73
C ILE A 95 -17.50 17.03 19.17
N GLU A 96 -16.96 18.04 18.49
CA GLU A 96 -17.22 19.46 18.77
C GLU A 96 -18.67 19.87 18.47
N GLN A 97 -19.27 19.26 17.45
CA GLN A 97 -20.64 19.54 17.00
C GLN A 97 -21.71 18.75 17.77
N LEU A 98 -21.49 17.46 18.01
CA LEU A 98 -22.52 16.57 18.56
C LEU A 98 -22.44 16.39 20.08
N GLY A 99 -21.27 16.61 20.71
CA GLY A 99 -21.08 16.64 22.17
C GLY A 99 -21.28 15.30 22.90
N ASP A 100 -22.11 14.39 22.38
CA ASP A 100 -22.38 13.04 22.89
C ASP A 100 -21.31 12.02 22.46
N ALA A 101 -20.57 12.29 21.38
CA ALA A 101 -19.49 11.47 20.84
C ALA A 101 -18.19 11.49 21.70
N MET A 102 -18.25 11.98 22.94
CA MET A 102 -17.12 12.09 23.87
C MET A 102 -16.38 10.77 24.12
N VAL A 103 -17.12 9.65 24.11
CA VAL A 103 -16.56 8.29 24.25
C VAL A 103 -15.57 7.95 23.12
N GLN A 104 -15.67 8.64 21.98
CA GLN A 104 -14.78 8.45 20.82
C GLN A 104 -13.44 9.21 20.92
N LEU A 105 -13.18 9.96 21.99
CA LEU A 105 -11.88 10.61 22.20
C LEU A 105 -10.73 9.62 22.42
N GLY A 106 -10.99 8.47 23.04
CA GLY A 106 -9.96 7.45 23.32
C GLY A 106 -9.20 7.00 22.06
N PRO A 107 -9.89 6.55 21.00
CA PRO A 107 -9.27 6.22 19.71
C PRO A 107 -8.47 7.39 19.09
N VAL A 108 -8.94 8.62 19.22
CA VAL A 108 -8.24 9.82 18.69
C VAL A 108 -6.89 10.00 19.39
N VAL A 109 -6.85 9.91 20.71
CA VAL A 109 -5.63 10.02 21.52
C VAL A 109 -4.61 8.95 21.12
N LYS A 110 -5.05 7.71 20.90
CA LYS A 110 -4.17 6.61 20.47
C LYS A 110 -3.56 6.85 19.08
N ILE A 111 -4.34 7.35 18.11
CA ILE A 111 -3.83 7.67 16.77
C ILE A 111 -2.74 8.74 16.86
N ILE A 112 -2.99 9.82 17.61
CA ILE A 112 -2.02 10.92 17.77
C ILE A 112 -0.72 10.42 18.43
N GLN A 113 -0.81 9.50 19.40
CA GLN A 113 0.37 8.86 20.02
C GLN A 113 1.20 8.07 19.02
N GLY A 114 0.57 7.29 18.15
CA GLY A 114 1.26 6.56 17.08
C GLY A 114 1.98 7.51 16.11
N LEU A 115 1.31 8.60 15.72
CA LEU A 115 1.85 9.59 14.80
C LEU A 115 3.06 10.34 15.36
N LYS A 116 3.04 10.68 16.65
CA LYS A 116 4.20 11.28 17.32
C LYS A 116 5.45 10.42 17.13
N GLY A 117 5.34 9.10 17.35
CA GLY A 117 6.47 8.17 17.21
C GLY A 117 7.05 8.17 15.81
N GLN A 118 6.19 8.11 14.78
CA GLN A 118 6.60 8.09 13.38
C GLN A 118 7.23 9.42 12.93
N LEU A 119 6.71 10.55 13.40
CA LEU A 119 7.15 11.88 12.94
C LEU A 119 8.35 12.43 13.72
N THR A 120 8.73 11.84 14.85
CA THR A 120 9.84 12.34 15.69
C THR A 120 11.16 12.43 14.90
N ASN A 121 11.44 11.45 14.04
CA ASN A 121 12.68 11.41 13.26
C ASN A 121 12.58 12.11 11.89
N ILE A 122 11.37 12.51 11.47
CA ILE A 122 11.15 13.11 10.14
C ILE A 122 10.91 14.61 10.26
N ILE A 123 10.01 15.02 11.16
CA ILE A 123 9.65 16.41 11.39
C ILE A 123 9.37 16.66 12.89
N PRO A 124 10.43 16.88 13.70
CA PRO A 124 10.33 17.00 15.15
C PRO A 124 9.35 18.09 15.61
N GLU A 125 9.26 19.20 14.88
CA GLU A 125 8.36 20.31 15.20
C GLU A 125 6.89 19.86 15.24
N VAL A 126 6.44 19.07 14.24
CA VAL A 126 5.09 18.52 14.21
C VAL A 126 4.90 17.52 15.35
N ALA A 127 5.89 16.67 15.61
CA ALA A 127 5.82 15.68 16.68
C ALA A 127 5.65 16.33 18.07
N ILE A 128 6.31 17.46 18.33
CA ILE A 128 6.18 18.22 19.58
C ILE A 128 4.75 18.78 19.72
N GLU A 129 4.19 19.35 18.67
CA GLU A 129 2.82 19.89 18.74
C GLU A 129 1.77 18.78 18.86
N LEU A 130 1.97 17.63 18.21
CA LEU A 130 1.14 16.45 18.42
C LEU A 130 1.19 15.96 19.88
N ASP A 131 2.36 16.01 20.52
CA ASP A 131 2.49 15.66 21.94
C ASP A 131 1.72 16.63 22.86
N ASN A 132 1.72 17.93 22.53
CA ASN A 132 0.93 18.93 23.25
C ASN A 132 -0.58 18.65 23.11
N VAL A 133 -1.04 18.37 21.88
CA VAL A 133 -2.44 18.01 21.62
C VAL A 133 -2.82 16.73 22.34
N ASN A 134 -1.97 15.69 22.28
CA ASN A 134 -2.17 14.43 22.98
C ASN A 134 -2.33 14.61 24.49
N LYS A 135 -1.47 15.42 25.13
CA LYS A 135 -1.57 15.74 26.55
C LYS A 135 -2.87 16.47 26.89
N MET A 136 -3.31 17.39 26.03
CA MET A 136 -4.56 18.12 26.23
C MET A 136 -5.78 17.20 26.10
N LEU A 137 -5.86 16.39 25.03
CA LEU A 137 -6.95 15.44 24.82
C LEU A 137 -6.94 14.32 25.88
N GLY A 138 -5.77 13.88 26.33
CA GLY A 138 -5.62 12.96 27.46
C GLY A 138 -6.14 13.55 28.77
N SER A 139 -5.90 14.85 29.02
CA SER A 139 -6.47 15.51 30.21
C SER A 139 -7.99 15.58 30.17
N ILE A 140 -8.59 15.77 28.99
CA ILE A 140 -10.04 15.70 28.79
C ILE A 140 -10.56 14.30 29.11
N LEU A 141 -9.87 13.26 28.64
CA LEU A 141 -10.26 11.87 28.87
C LEU A 141 -10.23 11.51 30.37
N ILE A 142 -9.27 12.05 31.12
CA ILE A 142 -9.19 11.90 32.58
C ILE A 142 -10.31 12.68 33.27
N ASP A 143 -10.60 13.91 32.84
CA ASP A 143 -11.67 14.76 33.41
C ASP A 143 -13.06 14.13 33.23
N ILE A 144 -13.27 13.32 32.17
CA ILE A 144 -14.53 12.61 31.88
C ILE A 144 -14.72 11.37 32.76
N GLY A 145 -13.65 10.85 33.39
CA GLY A 145 -13.66 9.56 34.09
C GLY A 145 -13.50 8.38 33.11
N GLU A 146 -12.84 7.31 33.55
CA GLU A 146 -12.42 6.18 32.72
C GLU A 146 -13.49 5.74 31.70
N PRO A 147 -13.21 5.82 30.39
CA PRO A 147 -14.10 5.23 29.40
C PRO A 147 -14.01 3.71 29.55
N ARG A 148 -15.15 3.07 29.84
CA ARG A 148 -15.33 1.63 29.57
C ARG A 148 -14.88 1.41 28.13
N VAL A 149 -13.85 0.59 27.94
CA VAL A 149 -13.37 0.20 26.61
C VAL A 149 -14.49 -0.63 25.98
N THR A 150 -15.38 0.02 25.25
CA THR A 150 -16.22 -0.68 24.28
C THR A 150 -15.41 -0.80 23.01
N GLU A 151 -15.06 -2.04 22.66
CA GLU A 151 -14.62 -2.39 21.32
C GLU A 151 -15.54 -1.72 20.29
N VAL A 152 -14.96 -1.09 19.28
CA VAL A 152 -15.72 -0.49 18.19
C VAL A 152 -16.24 -1.65 17.33
N VAL A 153 -17.39 -2.18 17.73
CA VAL A 153 -18.18 -3.07 16.87
C VAL A 153 -18.91 -2.18 15.88
N ALA A 154 -18.71 -2.40 14.59
CA ALA A 154 -19.48 -1.72 13.56
C ALA A 154 -20.97 -2.02 13.81
N SER A 155 -21.79 -0.98 13.95
CA SER A 155 -23.23 -1.17 14.01
C SER A 155 -23.70 -1.80 12.70
N GLU A 156 -24.80 -2.54 12.74
CA GLU A 156 -25.40 -3.15 11.55
C GLU A 156 -25.69 -2.10 10.46
N GLU A 157 -25.96 -0.88 10.86
CA GLU A 157 -26.19 0.29 10.00
C GLU A 157 -24.88 0.80 9.37
N ALA A 158 -23.77 0.81 10.11
CA ALA A 158 -22.45 1.16 9.57
C ALA A 158 -21.94 0.11 8.56
N LEU A 159 -22.27 -1.16 8.75
CA LEU A 159 -21.96 -2.22 7.78
C LEU A 159 -22.73 -2.05 6.47
N LYS A 160 -24.00 -1.62 6.55
CA LYS A 160 -24.82 -1.31 5.35
C LYS A 160 -24.26 -0.11 4.59
N VAL A 161 -23.88 0.96 5.29
CA VAL A 161 -23.25 2.14 4.67
C VAL A 161 -21.92 1.80 4.01
N LEU A 162 -21.12 0.91 4.61
CA LEU A 162 -19.87 0.43 4.01
C LEU A 162 -20.12 -0.38 2.73
N GLN A 163 -21.13 -1.25 2.72
CA GLN A 163 -21.53 -2.00 1.52
C GLN A 163 -22.05 -1.08 0.42
N GLU A 164 -22.87 -0.09 0.75
CA GLU A 164 -23.35 0.91 -0.20
C GLU A 164 -22.20 1.75 -0.78
N ALA A 165 -21.24 2.15 0.06
CA ALA A 165 -20.07 2.89 -0.38
C ALA A 165 -19.16 2.06 -1.29
N GLU A 166 -19.02 0.75 -1.04
CA GLU A 166 -18.24 -0.18 -1.87
C GLU A 166 -18.88 -0.35 -3.26
N VAL A 167 -20.19 -0.55 -3.31
CA VAL A 167 -20.93 -0.64 -4.59
C VAL A 167 -20.82 0.66 -5.40
N VAL A 168 -20.91 1.82 -4.75
CA VAL A 168 -20.76 3.12 -5.42
C VAL A 168 -19.32 3.35 -5.88
N ALA A 169 -18.33 2.89 -5.11
CA ALA A 169 -16.93 2.95 -5.49
C ALA A 169 -16.63 2.06 -6.71
N GLU A 170 -17.20 0.85 -6.77
CA GLU A 170 -17.08 -0.05 -7.92
C GLU A 170 -17.76 0.52 -9.17
N GLN A 171 -18.95 1.09 -9.04
CA GLN A 171 -19.65 1.77 -10.14
C GLN A 171 -18.83 2.95 -10.68
N ARG A 172 -18.26 3.78 -9.79
CA ARG A 172 -17.41 4.90 -10.19
C ARG A 172 -16.07 4.46 -10.78
N LEU A 173 -15.53 3.31 -10.37
CA LEU A 173 -14.35 2.72 -11.01
C LEU A 173 -14.69 2.26 -12.44
N LYS A 174 -15.87 1.66 -12.63
CA LYS A 174 -16.34 1.14 -13.90
C LYS A 174 -16.69 2.24 -14.91
N GLU A 175 -17.20 3.38 -14.43
CA GLU A 175 -17.48 4.58 -15.25
C GLU A 175 -16.22 5.37 -15.62
N LYS A 176 -15.15 5.31 -14.80
CA LYS A 176 -13.87 6.01 -15.04
C LYS A 176 -12.84 5.19 -15.82
N LEU A 177 -13.15 3.93 -16.14
CA LEU A 177 -12.33 3.13 -17.04
C LEU A 177 -12.82 3.34 -18.48
N PRO A 178 -12.14 4.17 -19.30
CA PRO A 178 -12.40 4.20 -20.73
C PRO A 178 -12.15 2.80 -21.29
N GLU A 179 -13.10 2.27 -22.08
CA GLU A 179 -12.81 1.12 -22.93
C GLU A 179 -11.65 1.50 -23.84
N LEU A 180 -10.53 0.81 -23.66
CA LEU A 180 -9.37 0.99 -24.52
C LEU A 180 -9.81 0.67 -25.96
N PRO A 181 -9.49 1.54 -26.93
CA PRO A 181 -9.76 1.23 -28.33
C PRO A 181 -9.04 -0.06 -28.65
N THR A 182 -9.78 -1.09 -29.04
CA THR A 182 -9.21 -2.29 -29.63
C THR A 182 -8.32 -1.87 -30.80
N PRO A 183 -7.00 -2.07 -30.75
CA PRO A 183 -6.17 -1.90 -31.92
C PRO A 183 -6.57 -3.00 -32.90
N VAL A 184 -7.20 -2.60 -34.01
CA VAL A 184 -7.23 -3.40 -35.23
C VAL A 184 -5.79 -3.45 -35.72
N ILE A 185 -5.06 -4.51 -35.34
CA ILE A 185 -3.83 -4.90 -36.02
C ILE A 185 -3.97 -6.37 -36.39
N GLU A 186 -3.91 -6.59 -37.69
CA GLU A 186 -3.94 -7.88 -38.36
C GLU A 186 -2.87 -8.83 -37.82
N LYS A 187 -3.33 -10.03 -37.46
CA LYS A 187 -2.68 -11.36 -37.60
C LYS A 187 -1.14 -11.40 -37.56
N ILE A 188 -0.59 -11.55 -36.36
CA ILE A 188 0.58 -12.42 -36.12
C ILE A 188 0.37 -13.13 -34.78
N PRO A 189 0.20 -14.46 -34.72
CA PRO A 189 -0.12 -15.15 -33.48
C PRO A 189 1.16 -15.46 -32.68
N ILE A 190 1.38 -14.72 -31.60
CA ILE A 190 2.25 -15.12 -30.49
C ILE A 190 1.37 -15.13 -29.24
N ALA A 191 0.99 -16.33 -28.81
CA ALA A 191 0.25 -16.55 -27.58
C ALA A 191 1.24 -16.80 -26.44
N THR A 192 1.25 -15.89 -25.47
CA THR A 192 1.86 -16.11 -24.15
C THR A 192 0.75 -16.22 -23.12
N SER A 193 0.55 -17.46 -22.67
CA SER A 193 0.13 -17.92 -21.35
C SER A 193 -1.02 -17.21 -20.63
N ALA A 194 -2.21 -17.80 -20.70
CA ALA A 194 -3.14 -17.85 -19.58
C ALA A 194 -2.89 -19.15 -18.79
N ALA A 195 -2.88 -19.02 -17.47
CA ALA A 195 -2.74 -20.09 -16.51
C ALA A 195 -3.83 -21.16 -16.70
N ALA A 196 -3.42 -22.41 -16.89
CA ALA A 196 -4.27 -23.58 -16.86
C ALA A 196 -4.02 -24.35 -15.54
N THR A 197 -4.95 -24.21 -14.60
CA THR A 197 -5.48 -25.41 -13.93
C THR A 197 -6.33 -26.12 -14.97
N VAL A 198 -5.87 -27.25 -15.50
CA VAL A 198 -6.65 -28.38 -16.09
C VAL A 198 -5.66 -29.28 -16.86
N GLY A 199 -5.62 -30.57 -16.50
CA GLY A 199 -5.16 -31.64 -17.39
C GLY A 199 -3.68 -32.03 -17.33
N GLY A 200 -3.28 -32.67 -16.23
CA GLY A 200 -1.98 -33.34 -16.10
C GLY A 200 -1.74 -34.52 -17.05
N ASP A 201 -2.72 -34.90 -17.88
CA ASP A 201 -2.66 -36.14 -18.68
C ASP A 201 -2.22 -35.94 -20.14
N THR A 202 -2.24 -34.72 -20.69
CA THR A 202 -2.04 -34.53 -22.16
C THR A 202 -0.59 -34.36 -22.61
N LEU A 203 0.32 -33.94 -21.72
CA LEU A 203 1.73 -33.73 -22.05
C LEU A 203 2.55 -35.04 -21.95
N GLU A 204 2.20 -35.90 -21.00
CA GLU A 204 2.82 -37.21 -20.80
C GLU A 204 2.59 -38.15 -21.99
N GLU A 205 1.35 -38.22 -22.48
CA GLU A 205 0.98 -39.06 -23.63
C GLU A 205 1.69 -38.62 -24.91
N LYS A 206 1.72 -37.30 -25.18
CA LYS A 206 2.44 -36.74 -26.34
C LYS A 206 3.94 -36.98 -26.28
N LEU A 207 4.54 -36.96 -25.08
CA LEU A 207 5.96 -37.21 -24.90
C LEU A 207 6.29 -38.70 -25.12
N LEU A 208 5.48 -39.61 -24.59
CA LEU A 208 5.63 -41.05 -24.80
C LEU A 208 5.50 -41.43 -26.28
N ASP A 209 4.54 -40.85 -26.99
CA ASP A 209 4.37 -41.06 -28.44
C ASP A 209 5.54 -40.50 -29.24
N TYR A 210 6.09 -39.36 -28.85
CA TYR A 210 7.28 -38.80 -29.50
C TYR A 210 8.51 -39.71 -29.30
N ILE A 211 8.72 -40.23 -28.08
CA ILE A 211 9.82 -41.15 -27.77
C ILE A 211 9.69 -42.46 -28.58
N LYS A 212 8.47 -43.00 -28.72
CA LYS A 212 8.21 -44.18 -29.55
C LYS A 212 8.51 -43.94 -31.03
N ARG A 213 8.18 -42.75 -31.55
CA ARG A 213 8.45 -42.38 -32.96
C ARG A 213 9.93 -42.18 -33.25
N GLN A 214 10.70 -41.67 -32.29
CA GLN A 214 12.14 -41.42 -32.43
C GLN A 214 13.01 -42.62 -32.02
N GLY A 215 12.41 -43.80 -31.80
CA GLY A 215 13.16 -45.03 -31.54
C GLY A 215 13.93 -45.05 -30.21
N GLY A 216 13.54 -44.24 -29.22
CA GLY A 216 14.14 -44.21 -27.89
C GLY A 216 15.21 -43.13 -27.65
N GLU A 217 15.58 -42.34 -28.66
CA GLU A 217 16.47 -41.18 -28.46
C GLU A 217 15.67 -39.91 -28.20
N LEU A 218 15.94 -39.25 -27.06
CA LEU A 218 15.27 -38.00 -26.70
C LEU A 218 16.26 -36.87 -26.51
N VAL A 219 16.21 -35.88 -27.42
CA VAL A 219 16.92 -34.61 -27.29
C VAL A 219 15.95 -33.54 -26.82
N VAL A 220 16.10 -33.10 -25.57
CA VAL A 220 15.20 -32.13 -24.90
C VAL A 220 14.99 -30.87 -25.75
N SER A 221 16.03 -30.36 -26.40
CA SER A 221 15.96 -29.16 -27.24
C SER A 221 15.13 -29.34 -28.52
N LYS A 222 15.21 -30.50 -29.17
CA LYS A 222 14.43 -30.81 -30.39
C LYS A 222 12.97 -31.09 -30.03
N CYS A 223 12.75 -31.82 -28.93
CA CYS A 223 11.43 -32.11 -28.40
C CYS A 223 10.67 -30.83 -27.99
N ALA A 224 11.37 -29.86 -27.37
CA ALA A 224 10.81 -28.55 -27.03
C ALA A 224 10.34 -27.76 -28.27
N ALA A 225 11.12 -27.82 -29.35
CA ALA A 225 10.78 -27.16 -30.60
C ALA A 225 9.57 -27.82 -31.30
N ASP A 226 9.54 -29.16 -31.35
CA ASP A 226 8.49 -29.90 -32.06
C ASP A 226 7.15 -29.89 -31.33
N LEU A 227 7.15 -29.97 -30.00
CA LEU A 227 5.94 -29.96 -29.18
C LEU A 227 5.47 -28.54 -28.83
N LYS A 228 6.28 -27.50 -29.13
CA LYS A 228 6.05 -26.10 -28.72
C LYS A 228 5.85 -25.96 -27.20
N VAL A 229 6.58 -26.75 -26.43
CA VAL A 229 6.54 -26.77 -24.96
C VAL A 229 7.92 -26.32 -24.44
N PRO A 230 8.00 -25.46 -23.42
CA PRO A 230 9.27 -25.03 -22.88
C PRO A 230 10.09 -26.22 -22.34
N PRO A 231 11.43 -26.22 -22.49
CA PRO A 231 12.28 -27.35 -22.13
C PRO A 231 12.25 -27.68 -20.62
N GLN A 232 11.82 -26.74 -19.79
CA GLN A 232 11.64 -26.94 -18.34
C GLN A 232 10.48 -27.89 -18.02
N ASP A 233 9.37 -27.78 -18.74
CA ASP A 233 8.20 -28.64 -18.53
C ASP A 233 8.46 -30.05 -19.04
N ILE A 234 9.21 -30.19 -20.14
CA ILE A 234 9.64 -31.49 -20.68
C ILE A 234 10.54 -32.22 -19.67
N ARG A 235 11.48 -31.51 -19.01
CA ARG A 235 12.34 -32.10 -17.97
C ARG A 235 11.54 -32.60 -16.78
N ARG A 236 10.56 -31.82 -16.31
CA ARG A 236 9.67 -32.21 -15.20
C ARG A 236 8.90 -33.49 -15.53
N VAL A 237 8.38 -33.60 -16.75
CA VAL A 237 7.62 -34.78 -17.19
C VAL A 237 8.55 -36.00 -17.34
N ILE A 238 9.78 -35.82 -17.82
CA ILE A 238 10.77 -36.91 -17.91
C ILE A 238 11.14 -37.43 -16.52
N GLU A 239 11.39 -36.56 -15.54
CA GLU A 239 11.66 -36.97 -14.16
C GLU A 239 10.48 -37.73 -13.54
N LYS A 240 9.26 -37.30 -13.85
CA LYS A 240 8.04 -38.00 -13.43
C LYS A 240 7.92 -39.39 -14.09
N LEU A 241 8.11 -39.51 -15.40
CA LEU A 241 8.02 -40.80 -16.11
C LEU A 241 9.17 -41.76 -15.74
N ALA A 242 10.34 -41.23 -15.37
CA ALA A 242 11.46 -42.02 -14.87
C ALA A 242 11.19 -42.56 -13.45
N SER A 243 10.60 -41.75 -12.56
CA SER A 243 10.20 -42.22 -11.23
C SER A 243 9.05 -43.23 -11.26
N GLU A 244 8.18 -43.15 -12.27
CA GLU A 244 7.13 -44.14 -12.56
C GLU A 244 7.65 -45.39 -13.32
N GLY A 245 8.92 -45.43 -13.72
CA GLY A 245 9.55 -46.57 -14.41
C GLY A 245 9.11 -46.79 -15.86
N LYS A 246 8.43 -45.81 -16.47
CA LYS A 246 7.92 -45.89 -17.87
C LYS A 246 9.01 -45.61 -18.91
N ILE A 247 10.09 -44.96 -18.51
CA ILE A 247 11.27 -44.68 -19.34
C ILE A 247 12.54 -45.00 -18.55
N ARG A 248 13.59 -45.44 -19.25
CA ARG A 248 14.91 -45.70 -18.66
C ARG A 248 15.90 -44.71 -19.26
N ILE A 249 16.41 -43.80 -18.44
CA ILE A 249 17.44 -42.83 -18.84
C ILE A 249 18.77 -43.60 -18.81
N ALA A 250 19.42 -43.70 -19.97
CA ALA A 250 20.75 -44.29 -20.14
C ALA A 250 21.84 -43.21 -20.10
#